data_AF-A0A8J2JAH7-F1
#
_entry.id   AF-A0A8J2JAH7-F1
#
_cell.length_a   1.000
_cell.length_b   1.000
_cell.length_c   1.000
_cell.angle_alpha   90.00
_cell.angle_beta   90.00
_cell.angle_gamma   90.00
#
_symmetry.space_group_name_H-M   'P 1'
#
loop_
_entity.id
_entity.type
_entity.pdbx_description
1 polymer ?
#
loop_
_entity_poly.entity_id
_entity_poly.type
_entity_poly.pdbx_seq_one_letter_code
_entity_poly.pdbx_strand_id
1 'polypeptide(L)'
;MRIVCSSTCTCQRWVIKLQFSIQFSTCIPVQGAVLTQMDDTSKLLPVMVYIHGGHFMSGGSQEYRPDYFMDHDIILVTLNYRLGVFGFLSTADESISGNMGLKDQALAVKWVHSNIKAFGGDPNRITLIGQSAGAASIHYQTMASQTKGLFQRAIALSGTAGAPWGFAPPEVGHAKSKQIAEFFQCPTDSPSLLTKCLQEVPASELLSMLKDDMV
;
A
#
# COMPACT_ATOMS: atom_id res chain seq x y z
N MET A 1 -32.38 7.82 3.74
CA MET A 1 -32.86 7.10 2.54
C MET A 1 -32.90 5.61 2.90
N ARG A 2 -34.08 5.02 3.08
CA ARG A 2 -34.24 3.59 3.40
C ARG A 2 -34.07 2.78 2.12
N ILE A 3 -33.26 1.73 2.16
CA ILE A 3 -33.19 0.71 1.10
C ILE A 3 -33.70 -0.59 1.70
N VAL A 4 -34.71 -1.16 1.05
CA VAL A 4 -35.34 -2.44 1.38
C VAL A 4 -34.62 -3.52 0.57
N CYS A 5 -34.17 -4.60 1.22
CA CYS A 5 -33.69 -5.80 0.53
C CYS A 5 -34.77 -6.90 0.62
N SER A 6 -35.13 -7.50 -0.53
CA SER A 6 -36.12 -8.57 -0.60
C SER A 6 -35.54 -9.91 -0.17
N SER A 7 -36.40 -10.72 0.43
CA SER A 7 -36.16 -12.04 0.98
C SER A 7 -35.94 -13.11 -0.09
N THR A 8 -34.69 -13.35 -0.52
CA THR A 8 -34.25 -14.61 -1.14
C THR A 8 -32.71 -14.74 -1.03
N CYS A 9 -32.25 -15.87 -0.47
CA CYS A 9 -30.90 -16.22 -0.02
C CYS A 9 -29.70 -15.83 -0.91
N THR A 10 -28.62 -15.30 -0.30
CA THR A 10 -27.26 -15.91 -0.24
C THR A 10 -26.33 -15.06 0.64
N CYS A 11 -25.58 -15.71 1.55
CA CYS A 11 -24.53 -15.06 2.36
C CYS A 11 -23.46 -14.44 1.45
N GLN A 12 -23.39 -13.11 1.38
CA GLN A 12 -22.24 -12.42 0.80
C GLN A 12 -21.11 -12.34 1.83
N ARG A 13 -20.01 -13.05 1.57
CA ARG A 13 -18.77 -13.05 2.36
C ARG A 13 -17.90 -11.81 2.04
N TRP A 14 -17.03 -11.43 2.98
CA TRP A 14 -16.46 -10.08 3.10
C TRP A 14 -15.15 -9.87 2.33
N VAL A 15 -15.08 -8.78 1.58
CA VAL A 15 -13.85 -8.28 0.94
C VAL A 15 -13.76 -6.79 1.21
N ILE A 16 -12.64 -6.35 1.79
CA ILE A 16 -12.38 -4.93 2.02
C ILE A 16 -11.27 -4.49 1.06
N LYS A 17 -11.60 -3.56 0.18
CA LYS A 17 -10.61 -2.91 -0.68
C LYS A 17 -10.24 -1.57 -0.07
N LEU A 18 -8.99 -1.45 0.38
CA LEU A 18 -8.44 -0.18 0.85
C LEU A 18 -7.79 0.55 -0.32
N GLN A 19 -8.57 1.43 -0.94
CA GLN A 19 -8.03 2.37 -1.92
C GLN A 19 -7.67 3.68 -1.21
N PHE A 20 -6.38 3.87 -0.93
CA PHE A 20 -5.85 5.18 -0.57
C PHE A 20 -5.61 5.98 -1.86
N SER A 21 -6.60 6.78 -2.28
CA SER A 21 -6.39 7.79 -3.32
C SER A 21 -5.85 9.05 -2.66
N ILE A 22 -4.60 9.42 -2.93
CA ILE A 22 -4.09 10.76 -2.59
C ILE A 22 -4.59 11.70 -3.70
N GLN A 23 -5.78 12.26 -3.52
CA GLN A 23 -6.01 13.59 -4.07
C GLN A 23 -5.34 14.56 -3.11
N PHE A 24 -4.42 15.38 -3.63
CA PHE A 24 -3.95 16.58 -2.94
C PHE A 24 -5.17 17.26 -2.32
N SER A 25 -5.19 17.39 -0.99
CA SER A 25 -6.16 18.15 -0.18
C SER A 25 -7.46 17.53 0.36
N THR A 26 -7.72 16.21 0.33
CA THR A 26 -8.82 15.67 1.18
C THR A 26 -8.62 14.23 1.65
N CYS A 27 -8.96 13.94 2.91
CA CYS A 27 -9.19 12.56 3.38
C CYS A 27 -10.38 11.97 2.60
N ILE A 28 -10.14 10.92 1.82
CA ILE A 28 -11.18 10.26 1.00
C ILE A 28 -11.44 8.84 1.57
N PRO A 29 -12.70 8.36 1.54
CA PRO A 29 -13.10 7.14 2.23
C PRO A 29 -12.64 5.88 1.50
N VAL A 30 -12.50 4.80 2.27
CA VAL A 30 -12.38 3.42 1.79
C VAL A 30 -13.53 3.10 0.83
N GLN A 31 -13.23 2.90 -0.46
CA GLN A 31 -14.23 2.45 -1.45
C GLN A 31 -14.26 0.92 -1.51
N GLY A 32 -15.39 0.36 -1.05
CA GLY A 32 -15.76 -1.05 -1.23
C GLY A 32 -15.71 -1.87 0.05
N ALA A 33 -16.71 -1.67 0.91
CA ALA A 33 -17.15 -2.69 1.86
C ALA A 33 -18.64 -2.93 1.60
N VAL A 34 -19.00 -4.09 1.05
CA VAL A 34 -20.40 -4.51 0.91
C VAL A 34 -20.84 -4.97 2.30
N LEU A 35 -21.78 -4.25 2.93
CA LEU A 35 -22.29 -4.52 4.28
C LEU A 35 -23.63 -5.25 4.22
N THR A 36 -23.66 -6.52 4.60
CA THR A 36 -24.90 -7.26 4.91
C THR A 36 -24.93 -7.69 6.39
N GLN A 37 -26.10 -7.62 7.02
CA GLN A 37 -26.30 -7.83 8.46
C GLN A 37 -25.67 -9.12 8.99
N MET A 38 -25.04 -9.03 10.17
CA MET A 38 -24.48 -10.18 10.89
C MET A 38 -25.53 -10.81 11.82
N ASP A 39 -25.81 -12.09 11.59
CA ASP A 39 -26.30 -13.00 12.61
C ASP A 39 -25.08 -13.64 13.30
N ASP A 40 -25.06 -13.56 14.64
CA ASP A 40 -24.04 -14.06 15.59
C ASP A 40 -22.74 -13.22 15.74
N THR A 41 -22.75 -12.33 16.72
CA THR A 41 -21.68 -11.36 17.05
C THR A 41 -20.52 -11.94 17.88
N SER A 42 -20.44 -13.25 18.09
CA SER A 42 -19.48 -13.83 19.04
C SER A 42 -18.10 -14.20 18.47
N LYS A 43 -17.96 -14.46 17.17
CA LYS A 43 -16.71 -15.01 16.59
C LYS A 43 -16.05 -14.07 15.59
N LEU A 44 -14.93 -13.47 15.99
CA LEU A 44 -14.08 -12.67 15.10
C LEU A 44 -13.25 -13.56 14.15
N LEU A 45 -13.15 -13.16 12.89
CA LEU A 45 -12.46 -13.89 11.82
C LEU A 45 -10.97 -13.51 11.74
N PRO A 46 -10.08 -14.44 11.33
CA PRO A 46 -8.72 -14.09 10.99
C PRO A 46 -8.69 -13.11 9.80
N VAL A 47 -7.69 -12.24 9.80
CA VAL A 47 -7.55 -11.18 8.80
C VAL A 47 -6.29 -11.43 8.00
N MET A 48 -6.43 -11.45 6.68
CA MET A 48 -5.33 -11.51 5.73
C MET A 48 -5.23 -10.17 5.02
N VAL A 49 -4.09 -9.47 5.13
CA VAL A 49 -3.84 -8.26 4.34
C VAL A 49 -2.78 -8.55 3.28
N TYR A 50 -3.17 -8.33 2.02
CA TYR A 50 -2.36 -8.62 0.86
C TYR A 50 -1.72 -7.35 0.29
N ILE A 51 -0.38 -7.38 0.16
CA ILE A 51 0.43 -6.33 -0.46
C ILE A 51 0.90 -6.84 -1.83
N HIS A 52 0.51 -6.15 -2.89
CA HIS A 52 0.84 -6.56 -4.24
C HIS A 52 2.31 -6.35 -4.61
N GLY A 53 2.78 -7.17 -5.56
CA GLY A 53 4.08 -7.02 -6.22
C GLY A 53 4.08 -5.95 -7.33
N GLY A 54 5.05 -6.04 -8.23
CA GLY A 54 5.21 -5.11 -9.36
C GLY A 54 6.45 -4.21 -9.28
N HIS A 55 7.55 -4.73 -8.73
CA HIS A 55 8.85 -4.03 -8.63
C HIS A 55 8.80 -2.64 -7.98
N PHE A 56 7.77 -2.36 -7.17
CA PHE A 56 7.48 -1.02 -6.64
C PHE A 56 7.15 0.05 -7.71
N MET A 57 6.98 -0.35 -8.98
CA MET A 57 6.74 0.53 -10.13
C MET A 57 5.32 0.38 -10.68
N SER A 58 4.71 -0.79 -10.54
CA SER A 58 3.39 -1.12 -11.09
C SER A 58 2.58 -1.98 -10.12
N GLY A 59 1.34 -2.29 -10.50
CA GLY A 59 0.45 -3.16 -9.75
C GLY A 59 -0.71 -2.42 -9.09
N GLY A 60 -1.67 -3.18 -8.59
CA GLY A 60 -2.74 -2.64 -7.76
C GLY A 60 -3.62 -3.73 -7.14
N SER A 61 -4.30 -3.37 -6.05
CA SER A 61 -5.22 -4.24 -5.32
C SER A 61 -6.31 -4.87 -6.18
N GLN A 62 -6.74 -4.19 -7.25
CA GLN A 62 -7.74 -4.67 -8.19
C GLN A 62 -7.32 -5.91 -8.98
N GLU A 63 -6.02 -6.16 -9.12
CA GLU A 63 -5.47 -7.33 -9.84
C GLU A 63 -5.68 -8.63 -9.05
N TYR A 64 -5.88 -8.52 -7.73
CA TYR A 64 -5.97 -9.67 -6.83
C TYR A 64 -7.40 -9.89 -6.43
N ARG A 65 -8.05 -10.79 -7.17
CA ARG A 65 -9.44 -11.12 -6.93
C ARG A 65 -9.62 -12.07 -5.73
N PRO A 66 -10.71 -11.93 -4.97
CA PRO A 66 -10.91 -12.66 -3.72
C PRO A 66 -11.48 -14.07 -3.92
N ASP A 67 -11.88 -14.46 -5.15
CA ASP A 67 -12.79 -15.58 -5.41
C ASP A 67 -12.38 -16.88 -4.68
N TYR A 68 -11.11 -17.27 -4.75
CA TYR A 68 -10.60 -18.48 -4.08
C TYR A 68 -10.49 -18.39 -2.55
N PHE A 69 -10.40 -17.17 -2.00
CA PHE A 69 -10.36 -16.95 -0.56
C PHE A 69 -11.76 -16.89 0.06
N MET A 70 -12.80 -16.66 -0.74
CA MET A 70 -14.18 -16.59 -0.27
C MET A 70 -14.74 -17.94 0.15
N ASP A 71 -14.07 -19.06 -0.16
CA ASP A 71 -14.43 -20.38 0.35
C ASP A 71 -14.05 -20.57 1.82
N HIS A 72 -13.18 -19.71 2.36
CA HIS A 72 -12.69 -19.77 3.73
C HIS A 72 -13.29 -18.67 4.62
N ASP A 73 -13.42 -18.96 5.93
CA ASP A 73 -13.89 -17.99 6.92
C ASP A 73 -12.75 -17.04 7.33
N ILE A 74 -12.37 -16.15 6.41
CA ILE A 74 -11.34 -15.13 6.60
C ILE A 74 -11.84 -13.77 6.12
N ILE A 75 -11.22 -12.70 6.59
CA ILE A 75 -11.35 -11.37 5.98
C ILE A 75 -10.12 -11.11 5.14
N LEU A 76 -10.32 -10.90 3.84
CA LEU A 76 -9.27 -10.46 2.93
C LEU A 76 -9.31 -8.94 2.78
N VAL A 77 -8.17 -8.31 3.05
CA VAL A 77 -7.93 -6.88 2.82
C VAL A 77 -6.87 -6.76 1.73
N THR A 78 -7.17 -6.04 0.65
CA THR A 78 -6.19 -5.69 -0.38
C THR A 78 -5.97 -4.18 -0.34
N LEU A 79 -4.73 -3.74 -0.51
CA LEU A 79 -4.36 -2.32 -0.41
C LEU A 79 -3.53 -1.85 -1.59
N ASN A 80 -3.64 -0.56 -1.88
CA ASN A 80 -2.73 0.16 -2.77
C ASN A 80 -1.70 0.94 -1.94
N TYR A 81 -0.54 1.18 -2.54
CA TYR A 81 0.50 2.06 -2.02
C TYR A 81 1.11 2.87 -3.16
N ARG A 82 1.74 4.01 -2.87
CA ARG A 82 2.40 4.81 -3.92
C ARG A 82 3.54 4.02 -4.58
N LEU A 83 3.64 4.16 -5.90
CA LEU A 83 4.61 3.46 -6.75
C LEU A 83 5.57 4.46 -7.41
N GLY A 84 6.69 3.94 -7.91
CA GLY A 84 7.70 4.68 -8.67
C GLY A 84 8.17 5.94 -7.95
N VAL A 85 8.35 7.01 -8.72
CA VAL A 85 8.81 8.32 -8.21
C VAL A 85 7.93 8.83 -7.07
N PHE A 86 6.61 8.63 -7.13
CA PHE A 86 5.71 9.09 -6.06
C PHE A 86 5.86 8.30 -4.76
N GLY A 87 6.27 7.03 -4.85
CA GLY A 87 6.45 6.16 -3.70
C GLY A 87 7.86 6.17 -3.12
N PHE A 88 8.88 6.44 -3.95
CA PHE A 88 10.27 6.09 -3.60
C PHE A 88 11.32 7.16 -3.95
N LEU A 89 10.93 8.33 -4.48
CA LEU A 89 11.83 9.48 -4.60
C LEU A 89 12.41 9.84 -3.22
N SER A 90 13.71 10.15 -3.17
CA SER A 90 14.37 10.59 -1.94
C SER A 90 15.50 11.59 -2.19
N THR A 91 15.50 12.68 -1.44
CA THR A 91 16.52 13.73 -1.46
C THR A 91 17.67 13.47 -0.46
N ALA A 92 17.71 12.28 0.13
CA ALA A 92 18.65 11.89 1.21
C ALA A 92 18.70 12.87 2.40
N ASP A 93 17.63 13.62 2.61
CA ASP A 93 17.41 14.49 3.76
C ASP A 93 15.95 14.40 4.24
N GLU A 94 15.54 15.28 5.16
CA GLU A 94 14.19 15.25 5.71
C GLU A 94 13.11 15.82 4.77
N SER A 95 13.48 16.53 3.70
CA SER A 95 12.50 17.14 2.79
C SER A 95 11.70 16.08 2.01
N ILE A 96 12.40 15.11 1.41
CA ILE A 96 11.83 13.88 0.86
C ILE A 96 12.63 12.69 1.40
N SER A 97 12.24 12.26 2.62
CA SER A 97 12.88 11.14 3.33
C SER A 97 12.74 9.76 2.66
N GLY A 98 12.08 9.67 1.50
CA GLY A 98 11.90 8.41 0.77
C GLY A 98 10.92 7.43 1.41
N ASN A 99 10.84 6.26 0.79
CA ASN A 99 10.03 5.11 1.26
C ASN A 99 8.56 5.46 1.55
N MET A 100 8.01 6.42 0.81
CA MET A 100 6.63 6.86 0.95
C MET A 100 5.64 5.72 0.67
N GLY A 101 5.91 4.85 -0.30
CA GLY A 101 5.12 3.64 -0.55
C GLY A 101 5.15 2.66 0.62
N LEU A 102 6.30 2.47 1.29
CA LEU A 102 6.38 1.62 2.49
C LEU A 102 5.66 2.25 3.70
N LYS A 103 5.68 3.59 3.81
CA LYS A 103 4.95 4.34 4.83
C LYS A 103 3.44 4.25 4.60
N ASP A 104 2.98 4.25 3.35
CA ASP A 104 1.57 4.02 3.01
C ASP A 104 1.13 2.63 3.46
N GLN A 105 1.95 1.61 3.21
CA GLN A 105 1.68 0.24 3.68
C GLN A 105 1.61 0.16 5.21
N ALA A 106 2.54 0.79 5.93
CA ALA A 106 2.53 0.83 7.39
C ALA A 106 1.26 1.52 7.94
N LEU A 107 0.86 2.63 7.30
CA LEU A 107 -0.37 3.33 7.64
C LEU A 107 -1.61 2.47 7.39
N ALA A 108 -1.65 1.73 6.27
CA ALA A 108 -2.73 0.81 5.95
C ALA A 108 -2.80 -0.36 6.97
N VAL A 109 -1.67 -0.95 7.36
CA VAL A 109 -1.62 -1.99 8.40
C VAL A 109 -2.14 -1.45 9.73
N LYS A 110 -1.76 -0.23 10.11
CA LYS A 110 -2.29 0.45 11.30
C LYS A 110 -3.79 0.68 11.21
N TRP A 111 -4.28 1.12 10.06
CA TRP A 111 -5.71 1.28 9.83
C TRP A 111 -6.46 -0.04 9.99
N VAL A 112 -5.95 -1.13 9.40
CA VAL A 112 -6.56 -2.47 9.54
C VAL A 112 -6.60 -2.86 11.01
N HIS A 113 -5.48 -2.80 11.72
CA HIS A 113 -5.45 -3.15 13.14
C HIS A 113 -6.46 -2.35 13.98
N SER A 114 -6.61 -1.05 13.72
CA SER A 114 -7.54 -0.19 14.48
C SER A 114 -9.02 -0.37 14.10
N ASN A 115 -9.34 -0.84 12.89
CA ASN A 115 -10.72 -0.78 12.36
C ASN A 115 -11.32 -2.14 12.04
N ILE A 116 -10.52 -3.19 11.84
CA ILE A 116 -11.01 -4.46 11.26
C ILE A 116 -12.05 -5.18 12.12
N LYS A 117 -12.08 -4.90 13.43
CA LYS A 117 -13.12 -5.39 14.35
C LYS A 117 -14.53 -4.95 13.94
N ALA A 118 -14.69 -3.74 13.38
CA ALA A 118 -15.98 -3.26 12.89
C ALA A 118 -16.51 -4.05 11.68
N PHE A 119 -15.62 -4.80 11.01
CA PHE A 119 -15.94 -5.66 9.87
C PHE A 119 -15.99 -7.15 10.26
N GLY A 120 -15.95 -7.46 11.57
CA GLY A 120 -15.95 -8.84 12.08
C GLY A 120 -14.57 -9.51 12.12
N GLY A 121 -13.48 -8.76 11.93
CA GLY A 121 -12.12 -9.28 11.98
C GLY A 121 -11.48 -9.20 13.37
N ASP A 122 -10.58 -10.13 13.66
CA ASP A 122 -9.80 -10.13 14.89
C ASP A 122 -8.48 -9.35 14.68
N PRO A 123 -8.29 -8.18 15.33
CA PRO A 123 -7.06 -7.41 15.22
C PRO A 123 -5.83 -8.14 15.79
N ASN A 124 -6.04 -9.19 16.60
CA ASN A 124 -4.96 -10.03 17.14
C ASN A 124 -4.65 -11.25 16.26
N ARG A 125 -5.29 -11.38 15.09
CA ARG A 125 -5.06 -12.46 14.12
C ARG A 125 -4.88 -11.92 12.70
N ILE A 126 -4.04 -10.90 12.58
CA ILE A 126 -3.64 -10.33 11.30
C ILE A 126 -2.43 -11.08 10.74
N THR A 127 -2.56 -11.53 9.49
CA THR A 127 -1.48 -12.10 8.68
C THR A 127 -1.22 -11.18 7.50
N LEU A 128 0.02 -10.70 7.37
CA LEU A 128 0.45 -10.00 6.17
C LEU A 128 0.94 -11.02 5.14
N ILE A 129 0.55 -10.86 3.87
CA ILE A 129 0.97 -11.71 2.76
C ILE A 129 1.31 -10.85 1.55
N GLY A 130 2.35 -11.23 0.80
CA GLY A 130 2.72 -10.52 -0.42
C GLY A 130 3.64 -11.34 -1.31
N GLN A 131 3.68 -10.98 -2.59
CA GLN A 131 4.47 -11.65 -3.61
C GLN A 131 5.45 -10.67 -4.29
N SER A 132 6.66 -11.13 -4.64
CA SER A 132 7.70 -10.32 -5.31
C SER A 132 8.02 -9.04 -4.51
N ALA A 133 7.84 -7.84 -5.09
CA ALA A 133 7.96 -6.57 -4.36
C ALA A 133 7.05 -6.50 -3.12
N GLY A 134 5.87 -7.10 -3.20
CA GLY A 134 4.98 -7.28 -2.05
C GLY A 134 5.61 -8.14 -0.96
N ALA A 135 6.33 -9.20 -1.30
CA ALA A 135 7.06 -10.03 -0.34
C ALA A 135 8.24 -9.29 0.30
N ALA A 136 8.98 -8.48 -0.47
CA ALA A 136 9.98 -7.57 0.07
C ALA A 136 9.35 -6.55 1.04
N SER A 137 8.19 -6.00 0.68
CA SER A 137 7.36 -5.16 1.56
C SER A 137 6.98 -5.87 2.86
N ILE A 138 6.52 -7.12 2.81
CA ILE A 138 6.25 -7.91 4.04
C ILE A 138 7.49 -7.97 4.92
N HIS A 139 8.66 -8.25 4.34
CA HIS A 139 9.91 -8.27 5.10
C HIS A 139 10.22 -6.89 5.73
N TYR A 140 10.03 -5.79 5.00
CA TYR A 140 10.15 -4.44 5.56
C TYR A 140 9.19 -4.19 6.72
N GLN A 141 7.93 -4.59 6.61
CA GLN A 141 6.94 -4.42 7.68
C GLN A 141 7.26 -5.25 8.94
N THR A 142 8.03 -6.34 8.82
CA THR A 142 8.51 -7.10 10.00
C THR A 142 9.66 -6.40 10.74
N MET A 143 10.41 -5.53 10.05
CA MET A 143 11.54 -4.80 10.63
C MET A 143 11.14 -3.39 11.09
N ALA A 144 10.10 -2.80 10.50
CA ALA A 144 9.68 -1.44 10.77
C ALA A 144 9.12 -1.29 12.20
N SER A 145 9.60 -0.28 12.93
CA SER A 145 9.08 0.06 14.27
C SER A 145 7.63 0.50 14.24
N GLN A 146 7.18 1.09 13.13
CA GLN A 146 5.82 1.62 12.95
C GLN A 146 4.73 0.54 12.92
N THR A 147 5.09 -0.70 12.57
CA THR A 147 4.19 -1.86 12.48
C THR A 147 4.40 -2.88 13.57
N LYS A 148 5.28 -2.58 14.53
CA LYS A 148 5.57 -3.47 15.66
C LYS A 148 4.29 -3.78 16.44
N GLY A 149 3.97 -5.07 16.54
CA GLY A 149 2.80 -5.57 17.26
C GLY A 149 1.46 -5.38 16.55
N LEU A 150 1.43 -4.87 15.31
CA LEU A 150 0.18 -4.66 14.57
C LEU A 150 -0.29 -5.88 13.76
N PHE A 151 0.54 -6.92 13.68
CA PHE A 151 0.22 -8.19 13.02
C PHE A 151 1.00 -9.33 13.68
N GLN A 152 0.54 -10.57 13.48
CA GLN A 152 1.06 -11.75 14.19
C GLN A 152 1.77 -12.74 13.27
N ARG A 153 1.51 -12.68 11.96
CA ARG A 153 2.06 -13.61 10.97
C ARG A 153 2.44 -12.87 9.69
N ALA A 154 3.46 -13.38 9.01
CA ALA A 154 3.97 -12.83 7.75
C ALA A 154 4.26 -13.96 6.76
N ILE A 155 3.83 -13.81 5.52
CA ILE A 155 4.10 -14.74 4.41
C ILE A 155 4.70 -13.94 3.26
N ALA A 156 5.99 -14.16 3.00
CA ALA A 156 6.74 -13.50 1.92
C ALA A 156 6.97 -14.50 0.77
N LEU A 157 6.27 -14.31 -0.35
CA LEU A 157 6.33 -15.19 -1.52
C LEU A 157 7.32 -14.66 -2.56
N SER A 158 8.46 -15.34 -2.74
CA SER A 158 9.44 -15.03 -3.80
C SER A 158 10.02 -13.60 -3.74
N GLY A 159 10.32 -13.11 -2.53
CA GLY A 159 10.97 -11.81 -2.35
C GLY A 159 11.31 -11.51 -0.88
N THR A 160 12.34 -10.71 -0.66
CA THR A 160 12.77 -10.24 0.67
C THR A 160 13.40 -8.85 0.54
N ALA A 161 13.44 -8.08 1.63
CA ALA A 161 14.17 -6.81 1.70
C ALA A 161 15.68 -6.91 1.36
N GLY A 162 16.28 -8.11 1.40
CA GLY A 162 17.68 -8.33 1.04
C GLY A 162 17.90 -8.71 -0.42
N ALA A 163 16.83 -8.81 -1.22
CA ALA A 163 16.98 -9.04 -2.65
C ALA A 163 17.66 -7.83 -3.33
N PRO A 164 18.54 -8.01 -4.33
CA PRO A 164 19.24 -6.90 -4.99
C PRO A 164 18.31 -5.83 -5.60
N TRP A 165 17.11 -6.23 -6.02
CA TRP A 165 16.07 -5.33 -6.54
C TRP A 165 15.15 -4.77 -5.45
N GLY A 166 15.24 -5.30 -4.23
CA GLY A 166 14.37 -4.96 -3.10
C GLY A 166 14.85 -3.75 -2.31
N PHE A 167 16.13 -3.38 -2.43
CA PHE A 167 16.79 -2.34 -1.65
C PHE A 167 17.65 -1.45 -2.56
N ALA A 168 17.56 -0.14 -2.34
CA ALA A 168 18.48 0.84 -2.93
C ALA A 168 19.16 1.63 -1.79
N PRO A 169 20.49 1.73 -1.78
CA PRO A 169 21.20 2.58 -0.83
C PRO A 169 20.77 4.06 -0.96
N PRO A 170 20.77 4.86 0.13
CA PRO A 170 20.37 6.26 0.10
C PRO A 170 21.10 7.10 -0.95
N GLU A 171 22.39 6.84 -1.19
CA GLU A 171 23.20 7.52 -2.19
C GLU A 171 22.70 7.27 -3.62
N VAL A 172 22.24 6.05 -3.91
CA VAL A 172 21.66 5.70 -5.22
C VAL A 172 20.30 6.38 -5.38
N GLY A 173 19.47 6.38 -4.34
CA GLY A 173 18.19 7.09 -4.33
C GLY A 173 18.36 8.59 -4.58
N HIS A 174 19.33 9.22 -3.91
CA HIS A 174 19.64 10.63 -4.07
C HIS A 174 20.15 10.98 -5.46
N ALA A 175 21.06 10.17 -6.01
CA ALA A 175 21.57 10.36 -7.36
C ALA A 175 20.45 10.33 -8.40
N LYS A 176 19.52 9.38 -8.29
CA LYS A 176 18.34 9.31 -9.16
C LYS A 176 17.42 10.53 -9.00
N SER A 177 17.18 10.99 -7.77
CA SER A 177 16.39 12.20 -7.54
C SER A 177 17.03 13.45 -8.15
N LYS A 178 18.36 13.55 -8.17
CA LYS A 178 19.07 14.63 -8.88
C LYS A 178 18.91 14.54 -10.39
N GLN A 179 19.02 13.36 -10.98
CA GLN A 179 18.78 13.16 -12.42
C GLN A 179 17.36 13.59 -12.82
N ILE A 180 16.36 13.24 -12.00
CA ILE A 180 14.97 13.70 -12.20
C ILE A 180 14.90 15.22 -12.12
N ALA A 181 15.51 15.82 -11.10
CA ALA A 181 15.51 17.27 -10.93
C ALA A 181 16.19 18.00 -12.11
N GLU A 182 17.33 17.51 -12.60
CA GLU A 182 18.05 18.07 -13.75
C GLU A 182 17.22 17.99 -15.04
N PHE A 183 16.53 16.88 -15.27
CA PHE A 183 15.64 16.71 -16.43
C PHE A 183 14.52 17.76 -16.47
N PHE A 184 13.91 18.04 -15.31
CA PHE A 184 12.87 19.06 -15.17
C PHE A 184 13.42 20.48 -14.89
N GLN A 185 14.74 20.67 -14.99
CA GLN A 185 15.42 21.95 -14.73
C GLN A 185 15.12 22.51 -13.33
N CYS A 186 14.90 21.63 -12.36
CA CYS A 186 14.70 21.99 -10.96
C CYS A 186 16.03 22.30 -10.27
N PRO A 187 16.05 23.27 -9.34
CA PRO A 187 17.27 23.57 -8.57
C PRO A 187 17.73 22.38 -7.73
N THR A 188 19.01 22.01 -7.83
CA THR A 188 19.60 20.88 -7.10
C THR A 188 20.35 21.29 -5.82
N ASP A 189 20.62 22.59 -5.65
CA ASP A 189 21.48 23.10 -4.58
C ASP A 189 20.76 23.24 -3.24
N SER A 190 19.42 23.30 -3.26
CA SER A 190 18.59 23.36 -2.06
C SER A 190 17.50 22.28 -2.13
N PRO A 191 17.49 21.30 -1.20
CA PRO A 191 16.49 20.25 -1.17
C PRO A 191 15.05 20.79 -1.05
N SER A 192 14.86 21.90 -0.34
CA SER A 192 13.55 22.55 -0.20
C SER A 192 13.05 23.16 -1.52
N LEU A 193 13.93 23.76 -2.32
CA LEU A 193 13.59 24.32 -3.64
C LEU A 193 13.38 23.20 -4.66
N LEU A 194 14.22 22.16 -4.61
CA LEU A 194 14.06 20.95 -5.40
C LEU A 194 12.67 20.34 -5.17
N THR A 195 12.31 20.14 -3.90
CA THR A 195 11.02 19.56 -3.52
C THR A 195 9.85 20.37 -4.04
N LYS A 196 9.88 21.70 -3.86
CA LYS A 196 8.82 22.58 -4.36
C LYS A 196 8.71 22.53 -5.89
N CYS A 197 9.84 22.57 -6.59
CA CYS A 197 9.87 22.49 -8.05
C CYS A 197 9.27 21.16 -8.54
N LEU A 198 9.69 20.02 -7.98
CA LEU A 198 9.15 18.71 -8.37
C LEU A 198 7.66 18.54 -8.04
N GLN A 199 7.14 19.26 -7.03
CA GLN A 199 5.70 19.28 -6.71
C GLN A 199 4.87 20.08 -7.72
N GLU A 200 5.49 21.00 -8.46
CA GLU A 200 4.85 21.78 -9.53
C GLU A 200 4.87 21.05 -10.88
N VAL A 201 5.75 20.06 -11.06
CA VAL A 201 5.80 19.24 -12.28
C VAL A 201 4.52 18.40 -12.42
N PRO A 202 3.84 18.41 -13.58
CA PRO A 202 2.68 17.57 -13.82
C PRO A 202 2.99 16.08 -13.61
N ALA A 203 2.11 15.38 -12.88
CA ALA A 203 2.32 13.96 -12.57
C ALA A 203 2.47 13.08 -13.83
N SER A 204 1.80 13.43 -14.93
CA SER A 204 1.93 12.74 -16.22
C SER A 204 3.35 12.85 -16.81
N GLU A 205 4.02 13.98 -16.60
CA GLU A 205 5.39 14.20 -17.08
C GLU A 205 6.40 13.45 -16.20
N LEU A 206 6.23 13.48 -14.88
CA LEU A 206 7.02 12.67 -13.94
C LEU A 206 6.96 11.17 -14.27
N LEU A 207 5.79 10.69 -14.72
CA LEU A 207 5.61 9.30 -15.15
C LEU A 207 6.27 8.99 -16.50
N SER A 208 6.47 9.99 -17.36
CA SER A 208 7.08 9.78 -18.67
C SER A 208 8.57 9.42 -18.57
N MET A 209 9.28 10.01 -17.61
CA MET A 209 10.69 9.70 -17.32
C MET A 209 10.87 8.23 -16.90
N LEU A 210 9.88 7.65 -16.22
CA LEU A 210 9.93 6.24 -15.81
C LEU A 210 9.80 5.25 -16.98
N LYS A 211 9.38 5.69 -18.17
CA LYS A 211 9.28 4.83 -19.35
C LYS A 211 10.62 4.68 -20.07
N ASP A 212 11.50 5.67 -19.99
CA ASP A 212 12.80 5.66 -20.66
C ASP A 212 13.86 4.87 -19.87
N ASP A 213 13.74 4.79 -18.54
CA ASP A 213 14.63 3.99 -17.67
C ASP A 213 14.27 2.48 -17.60
N MET A 214 13.24 2.03 -18.35
CA MET A 214 12.82 0.62 -18.41
C MET A 214 13.33 -0.13 -19.65
N VAL A 215 14.31 0.43 -20.37
CA VAL A 215 15.04 -0.21 -21.47
C VAL A 215 16.47 -0.53 -21.05
#